data_AF-A0A3D1G9E5-F1
#
_entry.id   AF-A0A3D1G9E5-F1
#
_cell.length_a   1.000
_cell.length_b   1.000
_cell.length_c   1.000
_cell.angle_alpha   90.00
_cell.angle_beta   90.00
_cell.angle_gamma   90.00
#
_symmetry.space_group_name_H-M   'P 1'
#
loop_
_entity.id
_entity.type
_entity.pdbx_description
1 polymer ?
#
loop_
_entity_poly.entity_id
_entity_poly.type
_entity_poly.pdbx_seq_one_letter_code
_entity_poly.pdbx_strand_id
1 'polypeptide(L)'
;DRIRYAFINTEDAIYVMLEAVDPTDIRAIEMRGLTIWWNAKGKKKKDRGIQFPVSSMPVNGERNFEAPRDFDRDLMFKGNRASINNEDIVLFKFDDIDQQELYMDQVYEYHGIEAHGSITEQGVMMIEYKIPKYLIDTSGNNNDTYGFLIETPEIKRPDRGDGRPQGGGSGRGMGGGTPRSGKGGQGGRGTAGPQNTGSNDGFSFWQNLKVE
;
A
#
# COMPACT_ATOMS: atom_id res chain seq x y z
N ASP A 1 -7.12 -6.52 -17.45
CA ASP A 1 -6.81 -6.53 -16.00
C ASP A 1 -5.67 -5.60 -15.69
N ARG A 2 -5.77 -4.83 -14.61
CA ARG A 2 -4.75 -3.85 -14.20
C ARG A 2 -3.51 -4.51 -13.58
N ILE A 3 -3.72 -5.71 -13.03
CA ILE A 3 -2.73 -6.56 -12.39
C ILE A 3 -2.91 -7.98 -12.89
N ARG A 4 -1.81 -8.64 -13.25
CA ARG A 4 -1.74 -10.08 -13.53
C ARG A 4 -0.88 -10.73 -12.48
N TYR A 5 -1.17 -11.99 -12.17
CA TYR A 5 -0.40 -12.73 -11.20
C TYR A 5 -0.31 -14.19 -11.60
N ALA A 6 0.75 -14.85 -11.15
CA ALA A 6 0.95 -16.27 -11.29
C ALA A 6 1.50 -16.86 -10.00
N PHE A 7 1.12 -18.10 -9.72
CA PHE A 7 1.68 -18.89 -8.64
C PHE A 7 2.33 -20.12 -9.24
N ILE A 8 3.57 -20.42 -8.84
CA ILE A 8 4.25 -21.66 -9.21
C ILE A 8 4.52 -22.42 -7.91
N ASN A 9 3.94 -23.60 -7.82
CA ASN A 9 4.11 -24.50 -6.69
C ASN A 9 5.18 -25.54 -7.04
N THR A 10 6.29 -25.52 -6.30
CA THR A 10 7.40 -26.49 -6.44
C THR A 10 7.49 -27.37 -5.20
N GLU A 11 8.38 -28.36 -5.15
CA GLU A 11 8.50 -29.24 -3.97
C GLU A 11 8.88 -28.47 -2.69
N ASP A 12 9.75 -27.46 -2.82
CA ASP A 12 10.37 -26.74 -1.71
C ASP A 12 9.80 -25.33 -1.48
N ALA A 13 9.31 -24.67 -2.53
CA ALA A 13 8.86 -23.28 -2.47
C ALA A 13 7.57 -23.00 -3.24
N ILE A 14 6.93 -21.89 -2.89
CA ILE A 14 5.89 -21.26 -3.69
C ILE A 14 6.46 -19.96 -4.25
N TYR A 15 6.44 -19.84 -5.57
CA TYR A 15 6.79 -18.61 -6.27
C TYR A 15 5.53 -17.81 -6.55
N VAL A 16 5.59 -16.51 -6.30
CA VAL A 16 4.51 -15.57 -6.64
C VAL A 16 5.08 -14.53 -7.57
N MET A 17 4.45 -14.37 -8.73
CA MET A 17 4.80 -13.33 -9.69
C MET A 17 3.62 -12.38 -9.84
N LEU A 18 3.90 -11.08 -9.83
CA LEU A 18 2.92 -10.03 -10.06
C LEU A 18 3.41 -9.08 -11.14
N GLU A 19 2.54 -8.79 -12.09
CA GLU A 19 2.73 -7.82 -13.16
C GLU A 19 1.69 -6.71 -12.97
N ALA A 20 2.15 -5.47 -12.79
CA ALA A 20 1.29 -4.29 -12.75
C ALA A 20 1.57 -3.40 -13.97
N VAL A 21 0.50 -3.09 -14.70
CA VAL A 21 0.55 -2.27 -15.93
C VAL A 21 -0.14 -0.91 -15.73
N ASP A 22 -1.09 -0.83 -14.79
CA ASP A 22 -1.80 0.42 -14.51
C ASP A 22 -0.91 1.37 -13.69
N PRO A 23 -0.68 2.62 -14.16
CA PRO A 23 0.16 3.58 -13.44
C PRO A 23 -0.30 3.89 -12.02
N THR A 24 -1.60 3.77 -11.73
CA THR A 24 -2.17 3.96 -10.39
C THR A 24 -1.72 2.86 -9.45
N ASP A 25 -1.77 1.61 -9.92
CA ASP A 25 -1.37 0.43 -9.14
C ASP A 25 0.16 0.38 -8.97
N ILE A 26 0.93 0.71 -10.02
CA ILE A 26 2.39 0.85 -9.94
C ILE A 26 2.75 1.88 -8.87
N ARG A 27 2.15 3.07 -8.93
CA ARG A 27 2.38 4.13 -7.94
C ARG A 27 1.94 3.70 -6.54
N ALA A 28 0.84 2.96 -6.43
CA ALA A 28 0.37 2.42 -5.16
C ALA A 28 1.44 1.53 -4.51
N ILE A 29 2.06 0.66 -5.29
CA ILE A 29 3.11 -0.25 -4.83
C ILE A 29 4.38 0.53 -4.50
N GLU A 30 4.80 1.48 -5.33
CA GLU A 30 5.98 2.32 -5.03
C GLU A 30 5.83 3.10 -3.72
N MET A 31 4.63 3.65 -3.46
CA MET A 31 4.39 4.51 -2.30
C MET A 31 4.00 3.76 -1.03
N ARG A 32 3.56 2.50 -1.13
CA ARG A 32 2.98 1.78 0.03
C ARG A 32 3.46 0.33 0.15
N GLY A 33 4.23 -0.14 -0.82
CA GLY A 33 4.59 -1.53 -0.94
C GLY A 33 3.44 -2.42 -1.38
N LEU A 34 3.79 -3.68 -1.60
CA LEU A 34 2.87 -4.77 -1.88
C LEU A 34 2.98 -5.78 -0.75
N THR A 35 1.86 -6.13 -0.13
CA THR A 35 1.81 -7.15 0.92
C THR A 35 1.17 -8.42 0.38
N ILE A 36 1.88 -9.53 0.54
CA ILE A 36 1.34 -10.88 0.36
C ILE A 36 1.12 -11.48 1.74
N TRP A 37 -0.13 -11.80 2.04
CA TRP A 37 -0.50 -12.62 3.19
C TRP A 37 -0.79 -14.03 2.76
N TRP A 38 -0.53 -15.00 3.64
CA TRP A 38 -0.97 -16.37 3.44
C TRP A 38 -1.54 -16.99 4.70
N ASN A 39 -2.30 -18.07 4.49
CA ASN A 39 -2.85 -18.93 5.52
C ASN A 39 -2.75 -20.39 5.10
N ALA A 40 -2.12 -21.20 5.96
CA ALA A 40 -1.93 -22.63 5.76
C ALA A 40 -3.23 -23.41 5.55
N LYS A 41 -4.36 -22.92 6.08
CA LYS A 41 -5.65 -23.62 6.15
C LYS A 41 -6.60 -23.24 5.00
N GLY A 42 -6.13 -22.53 3.99
CA GLY A 42 -6.97 -22.07 2.86
C GLY A 42 -8.05 -21.04 3.26
N LYS A 43 -7.98 -20.48 4.47
CA LYS A 43 -8.96 -19.51 4.97
C LYS A 43 -8.57 -18.10 4.55
N LYS A 44 -9.57 -17.24 4.31
CA LYS A 44 -9.38 -15.79 4.09
C LYS A 44 -9.01 -15.06 5.38
N LYS A 45 -7.82 -15.35 5.92
CA LYS A 45 -7.29 -14.74 7.15
C LYS A 45 -5.82 -14.33 6.95
N LYS A 46 -5.47 -13.12 7.37
CA LYS A 46 -4.09 -12.60 7.42
C LYS A 46 -3.31 -13.26 8.56
N ASP A 47 -2.60 -14.34 8.28
CA ASP A 47 -1.90 -15.15 9.30
C ASP A 47 -0.40 -14.90 9.33
N ARG A 48 0.28 -15.01 8.18
CA ARG A 48 1.65 -14.54 7.98
C ARG A 48 1.68 -13.67 6.74
N GLY A 49 2.61 -12.72 6.68
CA GLY A 49 2.72 -11.85 5.53
C GLY A 49 4.11 -11.31 5.30
N ILE A 50 4.36 -10.92 4.06
CA ILE A 50 5.58 -10.26 3.61
C ILE A 50 5.15 -9.01 2.85
N GLN A 51 5.80 -7.88 3.11
CA GLN A 51 5.65 -6.67 2.31
C GLN A 51 6.97 -6.30 1.66
N PHE A 52 6.93 -6.20 0.34
CA PHE A 52 8.03 -5.78 -0.51
C PHE A 52 7.44 -5.19 -1.80
N PRO A 53 8.01 -4.13 -2.38
CA PRO A 53 9.02 -3.27 -1.80
C PRO A 53 8.52 -2.60 -0.51
N VAL A 54 9.41 -2.24 0.41
CA VAL A 54 9.05 -1.43 1.58
C VAL A 54 8.89 0.02 1.16
N SER A 55 7.76 0.61 1.53
CA SER A 55 7.52 2.02 1.25
C SER A 55 8.52 2.91 1.99
N SER A 56 9.13 3.87 1.27
CA SER A 56 9.90 4.95 1.90
C SER A 56 9.01 5.93 2.68
N MET A 57 7.68 5.85 2.53
CA MET A 57 6.72 6.64 3.29
C MET A 57 6.29 5.89 4.56
N PRO A 58 6.27 6.55 5.73
CA PRO A 58 5.82 5.95 6.97
C PRO A 58 4.35 5.55 6.87
N VAL A 59 4.07 4.25 7.12
CA VAL A 59 2.72 3.66 7.10
C VAL A 59 1.89 4.07 8.33
N ASN A 60 2.56 4.51 9.40
CA ASN A 60 1.90 5.00 10.60
C ASN A 60 1.59 6.48 10.48
N GLY A 61 0.31 6.82 10.65
CA GLY A 61 -0.26 8.18 10.62
C GLY A 61 0.24 9.16 11.69
N GLU A 62 1.46 8.97 12.21
CA GLU A 62 2.16 9.91 13.07
C GLU A 62 3.21 10.68 12.27
N ARG A 63 2.71 11.48 11.34
CA ARG A 63 3.28 12.76 10.91
C ARG A 63 2.26 13.36 9.97
N ASN A 64 1.90 14.62 10.22
CA ASN A 64 1.14 15.44 9.27
C ASN A 64 1.95 15.56 7.97
N PHE A 65 1.87 14.56 7.10
CA PHE A 65 2.45 14.64 5.77
C PHE A 65 1.45 15.41 4.92
N GLU A 66 1.61 16.73 4.89
CA GLU A 66 1.16 17.49 3.74
C GLU A 66 1.99 17.00 2.56
N ALA A 67 1.41 16.14 1.72
CA ALA A 67 2.02 15.82 0.44
C ALA A 67 2.39 17.16 -0.22
N PRO A 68 3.69 17.42 -0.51
CA PRO A 68 4.11 18.61 -1.23
C PRO A 68 3.20 18.81 -2.44
N ARG A 69 2.52 19.96 -2.51
CA ARG A 69 1.62 20.30 -3.61
C ARG A 69 2.35 20.32 -4.97
N ASP A 70 3.68 20.40 -4.90
CA ASP A 70 4.62 20.39 -6.01
C ASP A 70 5.49 19.10 -6.00
N PHE A 71 4.89 17.94 -5.69
CA PHE A 71 5.52 16.66 -6.05
C PHE A 71 5.54 16.56 -7.57
N ASP A 72 6.65 17.00 -8.14
CA ASP A 72 6.89 17.10 -9.57
C ASP A 72 6.78 15.69 -10.17
N ARG A 73 5.63 15.39 -10.79
CA ARG A 73 5.34 14.06 -11.36
C ARG A 73 6.45 13.63 -12.30
N ASP A 74 7.06 14.57 -13.00
CA ASP A 74 8.04 14.32 -14.05
C ASP A 74 9.41 13.85 -13.55
N LEU A 75 9.78 14.16 -12.29
CA LEU A 75 11.09 13.79 -11.75
C LEU A 75 11.18 12.34 -11.24
N MET A 76 10.05 11.70 -10.90
CA MET A 76 10.04 10.27 -10.55
C MET A 76 10.04 9.34 -11.77
N PHE A 77 9.49 9.76 -12.91
CA PHE A 77 9.37 8.89 -14.09
C PHE A 77 10.64 8.80 -14.96
N LYS A 78 11.63 9.70 -14.78
CA LYS A 78 12.78 9.83 -15.70
C LYS A 78 14.10 9.25 -15.19
N GLY A 79 14.16 8.73 -13.96
CA GLY A 79 15.37 8.14 -13.39
C GLY A 79 15.40 6.63 -13.58
N ASN A 80 16.04 6.14 -14.63
CA ASN A 80 16.57 4.77 -14.83
C ASN A 80 16.00 3.68 -13.88
N ARG A 81 14.69 3.37 -13.97
CA ARG A 81 13.93 2.50 -13.06
C ARG A 81 14.16 1.00 -13.29
N ALA A 82 15.33 0.60 -13.78
CA ALA A 82 15.56 -0.80 -14.18
C ALA A 82 15.36 -1.78 -13.00
N SER A 83 15.66 -1.35 -11.77
CA SER A 83 15.47 -2.14 -10.55
C SER A 83 14.73 -1.34 -9.47
N ILE A 84 13.83 -2.01 -8.75
CA ILE A 84 13.28 -1.50 -7.49
C ILE A 84 14.34 -1.80 -6.43
N ASN A 85 15.28 -0.87 -6.21
CA ASN A 85 16.30 -1.00 -5.17
C ASN A 85 15.65 -0.80 -3.80
N ASN A 86 15.13 -1.88 -3.24
CA ASN A 86 14.66 -1.94 -1.87
C ASN A 86 15.42 -3.04 -1.15
N GLU A 87 16.31 -2.63 -0.26
CA GLU A 87 17.11 -3.56 0.54
C GLU A 87 16.31 -4.10 1.72
N ASP A 88 15.15 -3.49 2.03
CA ASP A 88 14.33 -3.83 3.17
C ASP A 88 13.12 -4.68 2.77
N ILE A 89 12.64 -5.46 3.72
CA ILE A 89 11.42 -6.24 3.64
C ILE A 89 10.74 -6.25 5.00
N VAL A 90 9.41 -6.15 5.02
CA VAL A 90 8.63 -6.23 6.26
C VAL A 90 8.00 -7.61 6.37
N LEU A 91 8.28 -8.29 7.48
CA LEU A 91 7.67 -9.56 7.84
C LEU A 91 6.59 -9.34 8.89
N PHE A 92 5.45 -10.02 8.73
CA PHE A 92 4.32 -9.95 9.66
C PHE A 92 4.06 -11.31 10.29
N LYS A 93 4.00 -11.35 11.63
CA LYS A 93 3.69 -12.54 12.43
C LYS A 93 4.68 -13.69 12.24
N PHE A 94 5.96 -13.34 12.20
CA PHE A 94 7.09 -14.26 12.22
C PHE A 94 7.67 -14.29 13.63
N ASP A 95 8.07 -15.46 14.13
CA ASP A 95 8.76 -15.62 15.42
C ASP A 95 8.09 -14.90 16.61
N ASP A 96 6.76 -14.94 16.66
CA ASP A 96 5.91 -14.26 17.65
C ASP A 96 6.03 -12.72 17.65
N ILE A 97 6.56 -12.13 16.59
CA ILE A 97 6.66 -10.69 16.35
C ILE A 97 5.59 -10.26 15.35
N ASP A 98 4.74 -9.30 15.74
CA ASP A 98 3.65 -8.80 14.90
C ASP A 98 4.13 -8.21 13.58
N GLN A 99 5.21 -7.42 13.63
CA GLN A 99 5.82 -6.76 12.49
C GLN A 99 7.31 -6.53 12.74
N GLN A 100 8.15 -6.89 11.77
CA GLN A 100 9.58 -6.60 11.77
C GLN A 100 10.04 -6.16 10.39
N GLU A 101 10.88 -5.13 10.34
CA GLU A 101 11.55 -4.66 9.14
C GLU A 101 13.00 -5.14 9.20
N LEU A 102 13.44 -5.84 8.17
CA LEU A 102 14.74 -6.50 8.09
C LEU A 102 15.35 -6.26 6.71
N TYR A 103 16.67 -6.35 6.63
CA TYR A 103 17.35 -6.37 5.34
C TYR A 103 17.09 -7.70 4.62
N MET A 104 17.06 -7.66 3.29
CA MET A 104 16.75 -8.81 2.43
C MET A 104 17.74 -9.97 2.63
N ASP A 105 19.01 -9.66 2.89
CA ASP A 105 20.05 -10.65 3.17
C ASP A 105 19.78 -11.42 4.49
N GLN A 106 19.36 -10.71 5.54
CA GLN A 106 18.96 -11.31 6.81
C GLN A 106 17.72 -12.19 6.64
N VAL A 107 16.74 -11.73 5.86
CA VAL A 107 15.52 -12.50 5.58
C VAL A 107 15.82 -13.76 4.75
N TYR A 108 16.74 -13.68 3.80
CA TYR A 108 17.22 -14.85 3.09
C TYR A 108 17.95 -15.82 4.04
N GLU A 109 18.84 -15.33 4.89
CA GLU A 109 19.61 -16.15 5.82
C GLU A 109 18.71 -16.89 6.84
N TYR A 110 17.76 -16.19 7.45
CA TYR A 110 16.93 -16.76 8.53
C TYR A 110 15.67 -17.48 8.04
N HIS A 111 15.14 -17.09 6.88
CA HIS A 111 13.85 -17.58 6.40
C HIS A 111 13.89 -18.10 4.96
N GLY A 112 14.99 -17.95 4.22
CA GLY A 112 15.08 -18.38 2.82
C GLY A 112 14.07 -17.70 1.89
N ILE A 113 13.50 -16.58 2.30
CA ILE A 113 12.60 -15.78 1.48
C ILE A 113 13.46 -14.92 0.55
N GLU A 114 13.07 -14.87 -0.72
CA GLU A 114 13.66 -13.97 -1.70
C GLU A 114 12.52 -13.13 -2.30
N ALA A 115 12.75 -11.83 -2.51
CA ALA A 115 11.85 -10.96 -3.24
C ALA A 115 12.64 -10.04 -4.16
N HIS A 116 12.13 -9.82 -5.37
CA HIS A 116 12.77 -8.98 -6.37
C HIS A 116 11.72 -8.14 -7.09
N GLY A 117 12.10 -6.92 -7.46
CA GLY A 117 11.23 -5.96 -8.14
C GLY A 117 11.97 -5.26 -9.26
N SER A 118 11.33 -5.13 -10.42
CA SER A 118 11.88 -4.41 -11.57
C SER A 118 10.79 -3.66 -12.32
N ILE A 119 11.20 -2.67 -13.12
CA ILE A 119 10.30 -2.00 -14.06
C ILE A 119 10.91 -2.12 -15.46
N THR A 120 10.13 -2.64 -16.41
CA THR A 120 10.57 -2.79 -17.80
C THR A 120 10.67 -1.44 -18.49
N GLU A 121 11.34 -1.39 -19.66
CA GLU A 121 11.43 -0.17 -20.48
C GLU A 121 10.05 0.36 -20.91
N GLN A 122 9.04 -0.50 -20.98
CA GLN A 122 7.66 -0.15 -21.30
C GLN A 122 6.87 0.37 -20.09
N GLY A 123 7.51 0.48 -18.92
CA GLY A 123 6.89 0.95 -17.68
C GLY A 123 6.01 -0.10 -16.99
N VAL A 124 6.22 -1.38 -17.25
CA VAL A 124 5.53 -2.48 -16.57
C VAL A 124 6.31 -2.87 -15.32
N MET A 125 5.64 -2.92 -14.17
CA MET A 125 6.27 -3.35 -12.91
C MET A 125 6.13 -4.86 -12.75
N MET A 126 7.26 -5.53 -12.47
CA MET A 126 7.35 -6.95 -12.16
C MET A 126 7.80 -7.12 -10.72
N ILE A 127 7.08 -7.92 -9.94
CA ILE A 127 7.47 -8.30 -8.57
C ILE A 127 7.41 -9.82 -8.44
N GLU A 128 8.47 -10.39 -7.91
CA GLU A 128 8.67 -11.82 -7.75
C GLU A 128 8.98 -12.14 -6.29
N TYR A 129 8.39 -13.22 -5.79
CA TYR A 129 8.66 -13.75 -4.46
C TYR A 129 8.95 -15.23 -4.58
N LYS A 130 9.88 -15.70 -3.76
CA LYS A 130 10.08 -17.12 -3.45
C LYS A 130 9.87 -17.31 -1.96
N ILE A 131 8.83 -18.06 -1.61
CA ILE A 131 8.44 -18.33 -0.22
C ILE A 131 8.63 -19.82 0.05
N PRO A 132 9.58 -20.21 0.92
CA PRO A 132 9.74 -21.61 1.29
C PRO A 132 8.48 -22.20 1.92
N LYS A 133 8.12 -23.43 1.52
CA LYS A 133 6.88 -24.09 1.96
C LYS A 133 6.82 -24.34 3.46
N TYR A 134 7.96 -24.58 4.10
CA TYR A 134 8.01 -24.78 5.55
C TYR A 134 7.53 -23.55 6.34
N LEU A 135 7.51 -22.35 5.73
CA LEU A 135 6.93 -21.14 6.31
C LEU A 135 5.42 -21.02 6.11
N ILE A 136 4.87 -21.75 5.14
CA ILE A 136 3.47 -21.71 4.73
C ILE A 136 2.69 -22.79 5.47
N ASP A 137 3.22 -24.01 5.53
CA ASP A 137 2.69 -25.09 6.37
C ASP A 137 3.66 -25.39 7.52
N THR A 138 3.51 -24.66 8.61
CA THR A 138 4.23 -24.94 9.86
C THR A 138 3.63 -26.09 10.67
N SER A 139 2.47 -26.60 10.24
CA SER A 139 1.71 -27.59 11.00
C SER A 139 1.98 -29.03 10.58
N GLY A 140 2.69 -29.23 9.45
CA GLY A 140 2.93 -30.54 8.85
C GLY A 140 1.63 -31.22 8.41
N ASN A 141 0.55 -30.44 8.25
CA ASN A 141 -0.70 -30.95 7.72
C ASN A 141 -0.60 -30.79 6.21
N ASN A 142 -0.60 -31.92 5.50
CA ASN A 142 -0.75 -31.96 4.05
C ASN A 142 -2.08 -31.31 3.65
N ASN A 143 -2.11 -29.98 3.61
CA ASN A 143 -3.23 -29.19 3.16
C ASN A 143 -3.12 -29.05 1.65
N ASP A 144 -4.15 -29.53 0.98
CA ASP A 144 -4.24 -29.46 -0.48
C ASP A 144 -4.52 -28.04 -0.97
N THR A 145 -4.70 -27.06 -0.07
CA THR A 145 -5.04 -25.68 -0.45
C THR A 145 -4.51 -24.64 0.53
N TYR A 146 -3.80 -23.65 -0.03
CA TYR A 146 -3.34 -22.45 0.68
C TYR A 146 -4.12 -21.22 0.23
N GLY A 147 -4.40 -20.32 1.17
CA GLY A 147 -5.06 -19.05 0.88
C GLY A 147 -4.03 -17.93 0.85
N PHE A 148 -4.01 -17.15 -0.24
CA PHE A 148 -3.15 -15.98 -0.41
C PHE A 148 -4.00 -14.72 -0.58
N LEU A 149 -3.59 -13.63 0.06
CA LEU A 149 -4.13 -12.30 -0.18
C LEU A 149 -3.01 -11.40 -0.66
N ILE A 150 -3.23 -10.75 -1.80
CA ILE A 150 -2.31 -9.77 -2.35
C ILE A 150 -2.99 -8.41 -2.24
N GLU A 151 -2.35 -7.45 -1.57
CA GLU A 151 -2.89 -6.11 -1.38
C GLU A 151 -1.81 -5.04 -1.34
N THR A 152 -2.18 -3.81 -1.68
CA THR A 152 -1.44 -2.61 -1.26
C THR A 152 -2.09 -2.09 0.03
N PRO A 153 -1.34 -1.73 1.08
CA PRO A 153 -1.91 -1.16 2.29
C PRO A 153 -2.81 0.05 1.99
N GLU A 154 -3.95 0.15 2.67
CA GLU A 154 -4.82 1.33 2.53
C GLU A 154 -4.21 2.54 3.22
N ILE A 155 -4.32 3.72 2.58
CA ILE A 155 -4.04 4.99 3.26
C ILE A 155 -5.24 5.30 4.13
N LYS A 156 -5.11 5.15 5.45
CA LYS A 156 -6.03 5.81 6.38
C LYS A 156 -5.80 7.31 6.24
N ARG A 157 -6.61 7.98 5.42
CA ARG A 157 -6.64 9.43 5.45
C ARG A 157 -7.06 9.81 6.87
N PRO A 158 -6.30 10.66 7.58
CA PRO A 158 -6.82 11.21 8.83
C PRO A 158 -8.18 11.80 8.49
N ASP A 159 -9.20 11.45 9.28
CA ASP A 159 -10.51 12.08 9.16
C ASP A 159 -10.26 13.58 9.14
N ARG A 160 -10.45 14.19 7.98
CA ARG A 160 -10.66 15.63 7.91
C ARG A 160 -12.00 15.79 8.58
N GLY A 161 -11.97 15.88 9.91
CA GLY A 161 -13.16 16.15 10.68
C GLY A 161 -13.87 17.30 10.00
N ASP A 162 -15.18 17.17 9.86
CA ASP A 162 -16.11 18.20 9.39
C ASP A 162 -16.16 19.43 10.33
N GLY A 163 -15.04 19.77 10.97
CA GLY A 163 -14.76 21.06 11.57
C GLY A 163 -14.55 22.06 10.45
N ARG A 164 -15.67 22.61 9.94
CA ARG A 164 -15.71 24.02 9.54
C ARG A 164 -14.81 24.80 10.53
N PRO A 165 -13.93 25.72 10.09
CA PRO A 165 -13.30 26.65 11.02
C PRO A 165 -14.41 27.46 11.69
N GLN A 166 -14.89 26.96 12.82
CA GLN A 166 -15.83 27.62 13.69
C GLN A 166 -15.03 28.77 14.29
N GLY A 167 -15.45 29.98 13.93
CA GLY A 167 -14.80 31.21 14.35
C GLY A 167 -14.45 31.18 15.83
N GLY A 168 -13.15 31.11 16.12
CA GLY A 168 -12.57 31.45 17.40
C GLY A 168 -12.36 32.95 17.47
N GLY A 169 -13.47 33.68 17.54
CA GLY A 169 -13.45 35.05 18.05
C GLY A 169 -13.02 35.02 19.50
N SER A 170 -11.80 35.47 19.78
CA SER A 170 -11.40 35.95 21.11
C SER A 170 -10.69 37.27 20.89
N GLY A 171 -11.46 38.33 21.11
CA GLY A 171 -11.10 39.69 20.78
C GLY A 171 -9.89 40.20 21.57
N ARG A 172 -9.09 41.00 20.86
CA ARG A 172 -8.52 42.23 21.38
C ARG A 172 -8.74 43.29 20.32
N GLY A 173 -9.66 44.19 20.61
CA GLY A 173 -9.93 45.33 19.74
C GLY A 173 -8.79 46.34 19.78
N MET A 174 -8.62 47.05 18.68
CA MET A 174 -8.20 48.45 18.66
C MET A 174 -8.37 49.00 17.24
N GLY A 175 -9.30 49.94 17.08
CA GLY A 175 -9.37 51.02 16.06
C GLY A 175 -9.33 50.64 14.58
N GLY A 176 -10.18 51.12 13.68
CA GLY A 176 -11.18 52.19 13.72
C GLY A 176 -11.57 52.52 12.26
N GLY A 177 -12.82 52.94 12.05
CA GLY A 177 -13.33 53.57 10.81
C GLY A 177 -13.32 52.70 9.55
N THR A 178 -14.45 52.32 8.96
CA THR A 178 -15.38 53.23 8.27
C THR A 178 -16.63 52.42 7.87
N PRO A 179 -17.87 52.93 8.01
CA PRO A 179 -19.05 52.22 7.54
C PRO A 179 -19.28 52.53 6.05
N ARG A 180 -19.25 51.50 5.20
CA ARG A 180 -19.82 51.62 3.84
C ARG A 180 -20.93 50.60 3.65
N SER A 181 -22.14 51.13 3.77
CA SER A 181 -23.41 50.53 3.39
C SER A 181 -23.38 49.91 1.99
N GLY A 182 -24.10 48.81 1.82
CA GLY A 182 -24.64 48.46 0.50
C GLY A 182 -25.03 47.00 0.33
N LYS A 183 -26.34 46.74 0.28
CA LYS A 183 -27.07 45.78 -0.59
C LYS A 183 -26.48 44.36 -0.68
N GLY A 184 -27.15 43.33 -0.17
CA GLY A 184 -28.41 42.86 -0.74
C GLY A 184 -28.13 41.96 -1.97
N GLY A 185 -28.38 40.66 -1.87
CA GLY A 185 -28.26 39.68 -2.95
C GLY A 185 -28.01 38.28 -2.38
N GLN A 186 -29.05 37.52 -2.04
CA GLN A 186 -29.83 36.66 -2.94
C GLN A 186 -29.05 35.42 -3.38
N GLY A 187 -29.39 34.29 -2.74
CA GLY A 187 -29.56 33.00 -3.40
C GLY A 187 -28.38 32.40 -4.16
N GLY A 188 -27.58 31.61 -3.47
CA GLY A 188 -26.73 30.60 -4.10
C GLY A 188 -27.08 29.22 -3.56
N ARG A 189 -28.09 28.58 -4.16
CA ARG A 189 -28.27 27.11 -4.10
C ARG A 189 -27.04 26.50 -4.80
N GLY A 190 -25.97 26.29 -4.04
CA GLY A 190 -24.83 25.48 -4.43
C GLY A 190 -25.15 24.04 -4.13
N THR A 191 -25.57 23.31 -5.16
CA THR A 191 -25.73 21.87 -5.22
C THR A 191 -24.57 21.18 -4.52
N ALA A 192 -24.81 20.63 -3.33
CA ALA A 192 -23.97 19.60 -2.74
C ALA A 192 -24.14 18.35 -3.61
N GLY A 193 -23.38 18.30 -4.71
CA GLY A 193 -23.20 17.06 -5.44
C GLY A 193 -22.52 16.07 -4.51
N PRO A 194 -22.94 14.79 -4.48
CA PRO A 194 -22.16 13.77 -3.83
C PRO A 194 -20.91 13.55 -4.69
N GLN A 195 -19.85 14.31 -4.43
CA GLN A 195 -18.53 13.95 -4.93
C GLN A 195 -18.06 12.75 -4.14
N ASN A 196 -18.49 11.62 -4.67
CA ASN A 196 -17.93 10.30 -4.52
C ASN A 196 -16.44 10.35 -4.92
N THR A 197 -15.59 10.89 -4.03
CA THR A 197 -14.12 10.85 -4.17
C THR A 197 -13.56 9.75 -3.28
N GLY A 198 -14.08 8.54 -3.46
CA GLY A 198 -13.34 7.32 -3.14
C GLY A 198 -12.34 7.08 -4.26
N SER A 199 -11.21 7.80 -4.26
CA SER A 199 -10.06 7.35 -5.04
C SER A 199 -9.52 6.11 -4.33
N ASN A 200 -10.07 4.95 -4.71
CA ASN A 200 -9.62 3.65 -4.24
C ASN A 200 -8.32 3.34 -5.00
N ASP A 201 -7.25 4.05 -4.64
CA ASP A 201 -5.96 4.02 -5.34
C ASP A 201 -5.18 2.73 -5.05
N GLY A 202 -5.77 1.74 -4.35
CA GLY A 202 -5.15 0.45 -4.05
C GLY A 202 -6.00 -0.73 -4.47
N PHE A 203 -5.41 -1.91 -4.42
CA PHE A 203 -6.08 -3.17 -4.74
C PHE A 203 -5.91 -4.18 -3.61
N SER A 204 -6.83 -5.14 -3.55
CA SER A 204 -6.82 -6.25 -2.60
C SER A 204 -7.62 -7.41 -3.18
N PHE A 205 -7.04 -8.60 -3.26
CA PHE A 205 -7.72 -9.79 -3.76
C PHE A 205 -7.19 -11.09 -3.14
N TRP A 206 -8.09 -12.06 -2.96
CA TRP A 206 -7.77 -13.39 -2.45
C TRP A 206 -7.62 -14.40 -3.59
N GLN A 207 -6.62 -15.27 -3.50
CA GLN A 207 -6.42 -16.42 -4.37
C GLN A 207 -6.22 -17.68 -3.52
N ASN A 208 -6.90 -18.77 -3.89
CA ASN A 208 -6.63 -20.09 -3.32
C ASN A 208 -5.69 -20.84 -4.26
N LEU A 209 -4.58 -21.33 -3.76
CA LEU A 209 -3.65 -22.18 -4.48
C LEU A 209 -3.88 -23.63 -4.07
N LYS A 210 -4.21 -24.49 -5.02
CA LYS A 210 -4.23 -25.94 -4.79
C LYS A 210 -2.82 -26.49 -4.95
N VAL A 211 -2.44 -27.38 -4.04
CA VAL A 211 -1.15 -28.06 -4.04
C VAL A 211 -1.41 -29.48 -4.51
N GLU A 212 -0.78 -29.84 -5.63
CA GLU A 212 -0.76 -31.23 -6.15
C GLU A 212 0.44 -31.99 -5.60
#